data_AF-F8NSK0-F1
#
_entry.id   AF-F8NSK0-F1
#
_cell.length_a   1.000
_cell.length_b   1.000
_cell.length_c   1.000
_cell.angle_alpha   90.00
_cell.angle_beta   90.00
_cell.angle_gamma   90.00
#
_symmetry.space_group_name_H-M   'P 1'
#
loop_
_entity.id
_entity.type
_entity.pdbx_description
1 polymer ?
#
loop_
_entity_poly.entity_id
_entity_poly.type
_entity_poly.pdbx_seq_one_letter_code
_entity_poly.pdbx_strand_id
1 'polypeptide(L)' 'MCQTGCNGLAVACYAAAGFTFGVTIVAAPPAIMACNVGLGTCMATCATVGLFAPTP' A
#
# COMPACT_ATOMS: atom_id res chain seq x y z
N MET A 1 -6.62 -11.11 4.63
CA MET A 1 -5.22 -10.99 5.12
C MET A 1 -4.32 -10.24 4.14
N CYS A 2 -4.47 -10.42 2.82
CA CYS A 2 -3.65 -9.72 1.81
C CYS A 2 -3.75 -8.18 1.90
N GLN A 3 -4.98 -7.64 1.90
CA GLN A 3 -5.25 -6.20 2.04
C GLN A 3 -4.62 -5.59 3.31
N THR A 4 -4.85 -6.20 4.48
CA THR A 4 -4.26 -5.77 5.75
C THR A 4 -2.73 -5.77 5.71
N GLY A 5 -2.12 -6.79 5.08
CA GLY A 5 -0.67 -6.88 4.91
C GLY A 5 -0.10 -5.74 4.04
N CYS A 6 -0.73 -5.46 2.89
CA CYS A 6 -0.33 -4.35 2.03
C CYS A 6 -0.44 -2.99 2.75
N ASN A 7 -1.48 -2.81 3.57
CA ASN A 7 -1.62 -1.58 4.36
C ASN A 7 -0.54 -1.48 5.44
N GLY A 8 -0.18 -2.59 6.09
CA GLY A 8 0.94 -2.66 7.02
C GLY A 8 2.28 -2.28 6.37
N LEU A 9 2.53 -2.74 5.13
CA LEU A 9 3.71 -2.35 4.35
C LEU A 9 3.73 -0.84 4.06
N ALA A 10 2.59 -0.26 3.67
CA ALA A 10 2.49 1.17 3.41
C ALA A 10 2.77 1.99 4.68
N VAL A 11 2.20 1.60 5.82
CA VAL A 11 2.47 2.23 7.13
C VAL A 11 3.96 2.18 7.46
N ALA A 12 4.61 1.03 7.29
CA ALA A 12 6.05 0.89 7.54
C ALA A 12 6.90 1.77 6.62
N CYS A 13 6.56 1.85 5.32
CA CYS A 13 7.26 2.68 4.35
C CYS A 13 7.15 4.18 4.68
N TYR A 14 5.93 4.63 5.04
CA TYR A 14 5.70 6.01 5.47
C TYR A 14 6.48 6.33 6.75
N ALA A 15 6.45 5.42 7.74
CA ALA A 15 7.18 5.61 8.99
C ALA A 15 8.70 5.70 8.76
N ALA A 16 9.27 4.86 7.87
CA ALA A 16 10.67 4.93 7.48
C ALA A 16 11.03 6.25 6.78
N ALA A 17 10.08 6.86 6.07
CA ALA A 17 10.22 8.18 5.45
C ALA A 17 9.97 9.34 6.44
N GLY A 18 9.55 9.06 7.69
CA GLY A 18 9.23 10.07 8.70
C GLY A 18 7.83 10.68 8.59
N PHE A 19 6.91 10.02 7.87
CA PHE A 19 5.53 10.46 7.68
C PHE A 19 4.53 9.52 8.35
N THR A 20 3.34 10.04 8.66
CA THR A 20 2.22 9.24 9.14
C THR A 20 1.29 8.90 7.98
N PHE A 21 1.02 7.61 7.78
CA PHE A 21 0.10 7.14 6.74
C PHE A 21 -1.33 7.61 7.01
N GLY A 22 -2.02 8.06 5.95
CA GLY A 22 -3.40 8.56 6.03
C GLY A 22 -3.54 10.05 6.37
N VAL A 23 -2.44 10.75 6.64
CA VAL A 23 -2.43 12.21 6.84
C VAL A 23 -2.29 12.91 5.49
N THR A 24 -3.12 13.91 5.25
CA THR A 24 -3.04 14.71 4.02
C THR A 24 -1.80 15.60 4.02
N ILE A 25 -1.12 15.65 2.88
CA ILE A 25 0.07 16.46 2.65
C ILE A 25 -0.06 17.19 1.33
N VAL A 26 0.21 18.49 1.33
CA VAL A 26 0.25 19.30 0.11
C VAL A 26 1.59 19.05 -0.57
N ALA A 27 1.55 18.65 -1.85
CA ALA A 27 2.71 18.23 -2.64
C ALA A 27 3.45 17.03 -2.02
N ALA A 28 2.94 15.82 -2.28
CA ALA A 28 3.51 14.59 -1.75
C ALA A 28 5.01 14.42 -2.13
N PRO A 29 5.89 14.17 -1.15
CA PRO A 29 7.29 13.90 -1.40
C PRO A 29 7.49 12.67 -2.31
N PRO A 30 8.57 12.63 -3.11
CA PRO A 30 8.85 11.49 -4.00
C PRO A 30 8.88 10.14 -3.28
N ALA A 31 9.41 10.09 -2.05
CA ALA A 31 9.42 8.88 -1.21
C ALA A 31 8.00 8.37 -0.89
N ILE A 32 7.06 9.28 -0.64
CA ILE A 32 5.66 8.93 -0.33
C ILE A 32 4.93 8.46 -1.58
N MET A 33 5.21 9.08 -2.72
CA MET A 33 4.70 8.61 -4.01
C MET A 33 5.20 7.17 -4.29
N ALA A 34 6.46 6.86 -4.01
CA ALA A 34 7.00 5.51 -4.15
C ALA A 34 6.32 4.51 -3.20
N CYS A 35 6.12 4.86 -1.94
CA CYS A 35 5.36 4.03 -0.98
C CYS A 35 3.94 3.73 -1.49
N ASN A 36 3.25 4.73 -2.04
CA ASN A 36 1.90 4.57 -2.58
C ASN A 36 1.86 3.74 -3.86
N VAL A 37 2.87 3.86 -4.72
CA VAL A 37 3.00 2.97 -5.89
C VAL A 37 3.15 1.53 -5.42
N GLY A 38 4.01 1.26 -4.43
CA GLY A 38 4.16 -0.08 -3.85
C GLY A 38 2.88 -0.62 -3.18
N LEU A 39 2.14 0.25 -2.49
CA LEU A 39 0.81 -0.10 -1.97
C LEU A 39 -0.14 -0.49 -3.11
N GLY A 40 -0.23 0.33 -4.16
CA GLY A 40 -1.10 0.08 -5.30
C GLY A 40 -0.79 -1.22 -6.02
N THR A 41 0.49 -1.53 -6.23
CA THR A 41 0.90 -2.81 -6.85
C THR A 41 0.53 -4.00 -5.96
N CYS A 42 0.77 -3.91 -4.65
CA CYS A 42 0.36 -4.94 -3.69
C CYS A 42 -1.16 -5.16 -3.66
N MET A 43 -1.94 -4.08 -3.72
CA MET A 43 -3.40 -4.20 -3.77
C MET A 43 -3.90 -4.80 -5.08
N ALA A 44 -3.28 -4.45 -6.21
CA ALA A 44 -3.61 -5.04 -7.50
C ALA A 44 -3.34 -6.55 -7.52
N THR A 45 -2.22 -7.01 -6.94
CA THR A 45 -1.95 -8.45 -6.82
C THR A 45 -2.91 -9.15 -5.86
N CYS A 46 -3.28 -8.51 -4.75
CA CYS A 46 -4.33 -9.06 -3.89
C CYS A 46 -5.65 -9.23 -4.63
N ALA A 47 -6.02 -8.26 -5.47
CA ALA A 47 -7.25 -8.32 -6.25
C ALA A 47 -7.20 -9.42 -7.31
N THR A 48 -6.07 -9.61 -8.01
CA THR A 48 -5.93 -10.70 -8.98
C THR A 48 -6.01 -12.06 -8.31
N VAL A 49 -5.34 -12.24 -7.16
CA VAL A 49 -5.44 -13.48 -6.38
C VAL A 49 -6.87 -13.73 -5.94
N GLY A 50 -7.58 -12.72 -5.44
CA GLY A 50 -8.98 -12.87 -5.04
C GLY A 50 -9.92 -13.23 -6.20
N LEU A 51 -9.66 -12.71 -7.41
CA LEU A 51 -10.48 -12.95 -8.59
C LEU A 51 -10.24 -14.32 -9.23
N PHE A 52 -8.98 -14.79 -9.25
CA PHE A 52 -8.60 -16.05 -9.88
C PHE A 52 -8.42 -17.21 -8.90
N ALA A 53 -8.53 -16.96 -7.59
CA ALA A 53 -8.60 -18.02 -6.61
C ALA A 53 -9.85 -18.87 -6.88
N PRO A 54 -9.75 -20.20 -6.80
CA PRO A 54 -10.91 -21.08 -6.84
C PRO A 54 -11.90 -20.63 -5.76
N THR A 55 -13.12 -20.28 -6.17
CA THR A 55 -14.22 -20.10 -5.23
C THR A 55 -14.56 -21.48 -4.66
N PRO A 56 -14.59 -21.66 -3.33
CA PRO A 56 -15.03 -22.91 -2.73
C PRO A 56 -16.50 -23.23 -3.07
#